data_AF-A0A062VBY7-F1
#
_entry.id   AF-A0A062VBY7-F1
#
_cell.length_a   1.000
_cell.length_b   1.000
_cell.length_c   1.000
_cell.angle_alpha   90.00
_cell.angle_beta   90.00
_cell.angle_gamma   90.00
#
_symmetry.space_group_name_H-M   'P 1'
#
loop_
_entity.id
_entity.type
_entity.pdbx_description
1 polymer ?
#
loop_
_entity_poly.entity_id
_entity_poly.type
_entity_poly.pdbx_seq_one_letter_code
_entity_poly.pdbx_strand_id
1 'polypeptide(L)'
;MAGVTHSVDEVIEIDKLFNLLDIPVDGESSISDGDLSYNFYTISNLENEEKDILISIGFKEFKQSIFFIETKELRTIEVLQYLLPIYQKKEIEYWDEIIEKLVSINEKKIVFTPTSKQLRITSKWKGKLSQNEDEFRSLVSDLCLLFRDSCKKNNNTYKINEKCLSHEFWKIIGNLRNYYYSHDPEQWGEDAVKEFSEKAKLGYEYLFSSPTVKKSPIDFINAQFKLLVKCIDFLDAVSTDV
;
A
#
# COMPACT_ATOMS: atom_id res chain seq x y z
N MET A 1 -30.17 -8.00 18.14
CA MET A 1 -29.21 -7.49 19.14
C MET A 1 -28.00 -6.97 18.38
N ALA A 2 -27.86 -5.65 18.30
CA ALA A 2 -26.73 -5.03 17.62
C ALA A 2 -25.50 -5.14 18.53
N GLY A 3 -24.59 -6.05 18.19
CA GLY A 3 -23.26 -6.04 18.76
C GLY A 3 -22.52 -4.86 18.18
N VAL A 4 -22.48 -3.75 18.92
CA VAL A 4 -21.48 -2.71 18.73
C VAL A 4 -20.14 -3.36 19.05
N THR A 5 -19.47 -3.90 18.04
CA THR A 5 -18.07 -4.28 18.15
C THR A 5 -17.28 -2.99 18.22
N HIS A 6 -16.97 -2.56 19.45
CA HIS A 6 -15.99 -1.53 19.73
C HIS A 6 -14.78 -1.73 18.81
N SER A 7 -14.47 -0.74 17.98
CA SER A 7 -13.16 -0.70 17.34
C SER A 7 -12.14 -0.74 18.47
N VAL A 8 -11.26 -1.74 18.46
CA VAL A 8 -10.00 -1.60 19.17
C VAL A 8 -9.42 -0.28 18.66
N ASP A 9 -9.24 0.70 19.54
CA ASP A 9 -8.64 1.97 19.18
C ASP A 9 -7.24 1.66 18.62
N GLU A 10 -7.13 1.71 17.30
CA GLU A 10 -5.89 1.39 16.60
C GLU A 10 -4.88 2.49 16.87
N VAL A 11 -3.69 2.08 17.28
CA VAL A 11 -2.60 2.97 17.65
C VAL A 11 -1.39 2.78 16.75
N ILE A 12 -0.69 3.88 16.49
CA ILE A 12 0.61 3.91 15.84
C ILE A 12 1.67 4.30 16.86
N GLU A 13 2.71 3.49 16.96
CA GLU A 13 3.91 3.81 17.74
C GLU A 13 4.64 5.00 17.11
N ILE A 14 5.19 5.89 17.93
CA ILE A 14 5.89 7.10 17.46
C ILE A 14 7.07 6.76 16.52
N ASP A 15 7.82 5.70 16.77
CA ASP A 15 8.92 5.30 15.89
C ASP A 15 8.43 4.93 14.48
N LYS A 16 7.27 4.28 14.38
CA LYS A 16 6.64 3.98 13.09
C LYS A 16 6.18 5.25 12.41
N LEU A 17 5.64 6.21 13.17
CA LEU A 17 5.24 7.52 12.65
C LEU A 17 6.44 8.27 12.05
N PHE A 18 7.57 8.36 12.75
CA PHE A 18 8.77 9.02 12.22
C PHE A 18 9.29 8.36 10.95
N ASN A 19 9.32 7.03 10.90
CA ASN A 19 9.70 6.29 9.69
C ASN A 19 8.76 6.56 8.51
N LEU A 20 7.46 6.77 8.75
CA LEU A 20 6.50 7.11 7.71
C LEU A 20 6.64 8.54 7.20
N LEU A 21 7.02 9.46 8.08
CA LEU A 21 7.30 10.85 7.77
C LEU A 21 8.70 11.05 7.16
N ASP A 22 9.51 9.98 7.07
CA ASP A 22 10.94 10.05 6.69
C ASP A 22 11.76 11.01 7.56
N ILE A 23 11.37 11.13 8.84
CA ILE A 23 12.03 12.02 9.80
C ILE A 23 13.13 11.24 10.53
N PRO A 24 14.42 11.57 10.31
CA PRO A 24 15.51 10.93 11.04
C PRO A 24 15.60 11.46 12.46
N VAL A 25 15.43 10.57 13.44
CA VAL A 25 15.60 10.89 14.86
C VAL A 25 17.07 10.71 15.25
N ASP A 26 17.71 11.77 15.73
CA ASP A 26 19.11 11.76 16.16
C ASP A 26 19.28 11.15 17.57
N GLY A 27 18.26 11.27 18.40
CA GLY A 27 18.27 10.72 19.76
C GLY A 27 16.90 10.73 20.41
N GLU A 28 16.65 9.72 21.24
CA GLU A 28 15.43 9.56 22.03
C GLU A 28 15.76 9.52 23.52
N SER A 29 14.92 10.14 24.34
CA SER A 29 14.94 9.96 25.79
C SER A 29 13.54 10.01 26.36
N SER A 30 13.26 9.21 27.40
CA SER A 30 12.01 9.26 28.13
C SER A 30 12.26 9.73 29.56
N ILE A 31 11.41 10.63 30.06
CA ILE A 31 11.38 11.05 31.46
C ILE A 31 10.00 10.71 32.01
N SER A 32 9.95 10.04 33.17
CA SER A 32 8.70 9.78 33.88
C SER A 32 8.83 10.18 35.35
N ASP A 33 7.78 10.81 35.88
CA ASP A 33 7.64 11.12 37.30
C ASP A 33 6.79 10.10 38.08
N GLY A 34 6.34 9.03 37.40
CA GLY A 34 5.46 7.99 37.93
C GLY A 34 4.00 8.10 37.45
N ASP A 35 3.50 9.32 37.27
CA ASP A 35 2.13 9.60 36.82
C ASP A 35 2.08 10.00 35.34
N LEU A 36 3.09 10.74 34.87
CA LEU A 36 3.24 11.17 33.49
C LEU A 36 4.55 10.66 32.90
N SER A 37 4.54 10.40 31.59
CA SER A 37 5.73 10.03 30.81
C SER A 37 5.86 10.96 29.62
N TYR A 38 7.00 11.64 29.53
CA TYR A 38 7.35 12.50 28.40
C TYR A 38 8.44 11.83 27.57
N ASN A 39 8.20 11.71 26.27
CA ASN A 39 9.17 11.18 25.32
C ASN A 39 9.72 12.35 24.50
N PHE A 40 11.03 12.53 24.55
CA PHE A 40 11.77 13.59 23.88
C PHE A 40 12.55 13.01 22.71
N TYR A 41 12.46 13.69 21.57
CA TYR A 41 13.10 13.33 20.33
C TYR A 41 13.94 14.51 19.83
N THR A 42 15.22 14.25 19.57
CA THR A 42 16.12 15.21 18.95
C THR A 42 16.12 15.00 17.45
N ILE A 43 15.82 16.07 16.70
CA ILE A 43 15.65 16.07 15.25
C ILE A 43 16.32 17.33 14.70
N SER A 44 17.48 17.17 14.07
CA SER A 44 18.34 18.29 13.66
C SER A 44 17.97 18.88 12.30
N ASN A 45 17.40 18.09 11.41
CA ASN A 45 17.12 18.46 10.01
C ASN A 45 15.62 18.32 9.69
N LEU A 46 14.77 19.04 10.42
CA LEU A 46 13.33 19.01 10.19
C LEU A 46 12.92 20.20 9.28
N GLU A 47 12.25 19.90 8.17
CA GLU A 47 11.67 20.93 7.30
C GLU A 47 10.45 21.60 7.96
N ASN A 48 10.09 22.81 7.52
CA ASN A 48 8.96 23.55 8.11
C ASN A 48 7.63 22.79 8.00
N GLU A 49 7.40 22.10 6.88
CA GLU A 49 6.18 21.31 6.67
C GLU A 49 6.08 20.12 7.63
N GLU A 50 7.19 19.41 7.84
CA GLU A 50 7.27 18.29 8.79
C GLU A 50 7.08 18.76 10.24
N LYS A 51 7.63 19.93 10.57
CA LYS A 51 7.44 20.59 11.86
C LYS A 51 5.97 20.90 12.14
N ASP A 52 5.27 21.48 11.16
CA ASP A 52 3.85 21.78 11.28
C ASP A 52 3.02 20.51 11.45
N ILE A 53 3.40 19.42 10.79
CA ILE A 53 2.78 18.10 10.94
C ILE A 53 2.99 17.54 12.36
N LEU A 54 4.22 17.53 12.87
CA LEU A 54 4.51 17.05 14.24
C LEU A 54 3.70 17.82 15.28
N ILE A 55 3.65 19.15 15.17
CA ILE A 55 2.87 20.00 16.08
C ILE A 55 1.38 19.67 16.00
N SER A 56 0.86 19.49 14.78
CA SER A 56 -0.56 19.16 14.55
C SER A 56 -0.95 17.77 15.07
N ILE A 57 0.03 16.86 15.14
CA ILE A 57 -0.11 15.51 15.69
C ILE A 57 -0.04 15.50 17.24
N GLY A 58 0.40 16.60 17.86
CA GLY A 58 0.44 16.77 19.31
C GLY A 58 1.84 16.82 19.92
N PHE A 59 2.89 16.86 19.09
CA PHE A 59 4.23 17.15 19.59
C PHE A 59 4.35 18.62 20.00
N LYS A 60 5.09 18.88 21.06
CA LYS A 60 5.45 20.21 21.53
C LYS A 60 6.94 20.45 21.28
N GLU A 61 7.28 21.60 20.72
CA GLU A 61 8.67 22.03 20.59
C GLU A 61 9.17 22.56 21.94
N PHE A 62 10.25 21.99 22.46
CA PHE A 62 10.91 22.46 23.69
C PHE A 62 12.09 23.38 23.38
N LYS A 63 12.89 23.02 22.40
CA LYS A 63 13.98 23.82 21.80
C LYS A 63 14.03 23.50 20.30
N GLN A 64 14.65 24.35 19.49
CA GLN A 64 14.63 24.28 18.01
C GLN A 64 14.68 22.86 17.40
N SER A 65 15.52 21.97 17.94
CA SER A 65 15.69 20.59 17.47
C SER A 65 15.14 19.51 18.42
N ILE A 66 14.39 19.87 19.47
CA ILE A 66 13.88 18.95 20.49
C ILE A 66 12.36 19.05 20.55
N PHE A 67 11.72 17.95 20.21
CA PHE A 67 10.27 17.77 20.26
C PHE A 67 9.90 16.77 21.35
N PHE A 68 8.75 16.94 21.99
CA PHE A 68 8.28 15.99 22.98
C PHE A 68 6.79 15.71 22.89
N ILE A 69 6.40 14.54 23.38
CA ILE A 69 5.01 14.07 23.43
C ILE A 69 4.77 13.25 24.70
N GLU A 70 3.56 13.33 25.24
CA GLU A 70 3.14 12.71 26.51
C GLU A 70 2.71 11.24 26.35
N THR A 71 2.81 10.68 25.15
CA THR A 71 2.44 9.30 24.82
C THR A 71 3.50 8.67 23.93
N LYS A 72 3.59 7.34 23.92
CA LYS A 72 4.40 6.54 22.97
C LYS A 72 3.60 6.07 21.76
N GLU A 73 2.30 6.29 21.80
CA GLU A 73 1.34 5.75 20.85
C GLU A 73 0.26 6.79 20.58
N LEU A 74 -0.10 6.96 19.31
CA LEU A 74 -1.15 7.87 18.86
C LEU A 74 -2.27 7.08 18.20
N ARG A 75 -3.51 7.53 18.33
CA ARG A 75 -4.60 6.89 17.58
C ARG A 75 -4.40 7.13 16.09
N THR A 76 -4.38 6.06 15.32
CA THR A 76 -4.16 6.08 13.87
C THR A 76 -5.11 7.04 13.17
N ILE A 77 -6.38 7.08 13.58
CA ILE A 77 -7.40 7.94 12.97
C ILE A 77 -7.15 9.44 13.20
N GLU A 78 -6.51 9.81 14.31
CA GLU A 78 -6.24 11.21 14.66
C GLU A 78 -5.08 11.77 13.83
N VAL A 79 -4.14 10.91 13.43
CA VAL A 79 -2.96 11.31 12.65
C VAL A 79 -3.12 11.11 11.15
N LEU A 80 -4.01 10.21 10.72
CA LEU A 80 -4.15 9.80 9.32
C LEU A 80 -4.31 10.98 8.36
N GLN A 81 -5.14 11.97 8.71
CA GLN A 81 -5.37 13.14 7.85
C GLN A 81 -4.11 13.93 7.51
N TYR A 82 -3.12 13.94 8.41
CA TYR A 82 -1.84 14.63 8.20
C TYR A 82 -0.85 13.77 7.41
N LEU A 83 -1.02 12.43 7.45
CA LEU A 83 -0.21 11.49 6.69
C LEU A 83 -0.69 11.32 5.24
N LEU A 84 -1.99 11.50 4.97
CA LEU A 84 -2.58 11.30 3.65
C LEU A 84 -1.87 12.11 2.55
N PRO A 85 -1.57 13.43 2.70
CA PRO A 85 -0.88 14.20 1.66
C PRO A 85 0.50 13.63 1.30
N ILE A 86 1.26 13.17 2.31
CA ILE A 86 2.59 12.58 2.11
C ILE A 86 2.47 11.29 1.32
N TYR A 87 1.56 10.40 1.73
CA TYR A 87 1.29 9.17 1.00
C TYR A 87 0.80 9.46 -0.42
N GLN A 88 -0.08 10.44 -0.63
CA GLN A 88 -0.56 10.80 -1.97
C GLN A 88 0.59 11.24 -2.90
N LYS A 89 1.51 12.08 -2.40
CA LYS A 89 2.68 12.50 -3.17
C LYS A 89 3.56 11.31 -3.57
N LYS A 90 3.88 10.44 -2.61
CA LYS A 90 4.65 9.22 -2.87
C LYS A 90 3.96 8.28 -3.85
N GLU A 91 2.64 8.18 -3.77
CA GLU A 91 1.83 7.34 -4.65
C GLU A 91 1.83 7.86 -6.09
N ILE A 92 1.77 9.19 -6.26
CA ILE A 92 1.93 9.86 -7.56
C ILE A 92 3.29 9.51 -8.18
N GLU A 93 4.37 9.57 -7.39
CA GLU A 93 5.73 9.24 -7.85
C GLU A 93 5.82 7.79 -8.35
N TYR A 94 5.25 6.83 -7.61
CA TYR A 94 5.20 5.43 -8.06
C TYR A 94 4.42 5.24 -9.36
N TRP A 95 3.28 5.93 -9.53
CA TRP A 95 2.54 5.83 -10.78
C TRP A 95 3.27 6.45 -11.96
N ASP A 96 3.95 7.58 -11.75
CA ASP A 96 4.75 8.19 -12.80
C ASP A 96 5.85 7.24 -13.29
N GLU A 97 6.57 6.59 -12.37
CA GLU A 97 7.55 5.57 -12.73
C GLU A 97 6.92 4.36 -13.47
N ILE A 98 5.77 3.85 -12.99
CA ILE A 98 5.04 2.76 -13.65
C ILE A 98 4.62 3.13 -15.07
N ILE A 99 4.09 4.35 -15.27
CA ILE A 99 3.67 4.85 -16.58
C ILE A 99 4.88 4.94 -17.51
N GLU A 100 5.99 5.52 -17.06
CA GLU A 100 7.21 5.63 -17.86
C GLU A 100 7.74 4.27 -18.31
N LYS A 101 7.80 3.28 -17.40
CA LYS A 101 8.24 1.92 -17.75
C LYS A 101 7.28 1.25 -18.73
N LEU A 102 5.96 1.42 -18.55
CA LEU A 102 4.96 0.89 -19.48
C LEU A 102 5.11 1.47 -20.89
N VAL A 103 5.38 2.78 -21.00
CA VAL A 103 5.63 3.46 -22.28
C VAL A 103 6.91 2.90 -22.93
N SER A 104 8.01 2.87 -22.18
CA SER A 104 9.32 2.38 -22.65
C SER A 104 9.26 0.93 -23.16
N ILE A 105 8.56 0.03 -22.45
CA ILE A 105 8.37 -1.35 -22.88
C ILE A 105 7.61 -1.40 -24.22
N ASN A 106 6.50 -0.66 -24.34
CA ASN A 106 5.67 -0.68 -25.54
C ASN A 106 6.34 -0.05 -26.76
N GLU A 107 7.21 0.94 -26.58
CA GLU A 107 8.03 1.50 -27.65
C GLU A 107 9.02 0.47 -28.23
N LYS A 108 9.57 -0.42 -27.38
CA LYS A 108 10.46 -1.49 -27.82
C LYS A 108 9.70 -2.67 -28.43
N LYS A 109 8.60 -3.09 -27.80
CA LYS A 109 7.79 -4.23 -28.22
C LYS A 109 6.39 -4.08 -27.67
N ILE A 110 5.38 -4.29 -28.52
CA ILE A 110 3.97 -4.19 -28.10
C ILE A 110 3.60 -5.40 -27.23
N VAL A 111 3.89 -5.30 -25.94
CA VAL A 111 3.59 -6.29 -24.90
C VAL A 111 2.22 -6.00 -24.31
N PHE A 112 2.01 -4.76 -23.86
CA PHE A 112 0.75 -4.32 -23.29
C PHE A 112 -0.11 -3.72 -24.41
N THR A 113 -1.35 -4.17 -24.52
CA THR A 113 -2.30 -3.63 -25.50
C THR A 113 -3.40 -2.87 -24.76
N PRO A 114 -3.12 -1.65 -24.25
CA PRO A 114 -4.09 -0.92 -23.44
C PRO A 114 -5.32 -0.55 -24.29
N THR A 115 -6.51 -0.89 -23.80
CA THR A 115 -7.76 -0.30 -24.31
C THR A 115 -8.03 1.02 -23.60
N SER A 116 -9.04 1.76 -24.05
CA SER A 116 -9.51 2.96 -23.35
C SER A 116 -9.87 2.70 -21.88
N LYS A 117 -10.29 1.47 -21.54
CA LYS A 117 -10.52 1.06 -20.15
C LYS A 117 -9.23 1.02 -19.34
N GLN A 118 -8.14 0.49 -19.90
CA GLN A 118 -6.84 0.44 -19.21
C GLN A 118 -6.22 1.83 -19.04
N LEU A 119 -6.40 2.75 -19.98
CA LEU A 119 -5.91 4.12 -19.82
C LEU A 119 -6.61 4.88 -18.68
N ARG A 120 -7.89 4.58 -18.42
CA ARG A 120 -8.63 5.17 -17.30
C ARG A 120 -8.14 4.68 -15.93
N ILE A 121 -7.45 3.54 -15.86
CA ILE A 121 -6.98 2.96 -14.60
C ILE A 121 -5.89 3.84 -13.99
N THR A 122 -4.90 4.24 -14.79
CA THR A 122 -3.82 5.12 -14.32
C THR A 122 -4.39 6.47 -13.86
N SER A 123 -5.32 7.07 -14.62
CA SER A 123 -5.99 8.31 -14.22
C SER A 123 -6.87 8.17 -12.97
N LYS A 124 -7.44 6.99 -12.71
CA LYS A 124 -8.27 6.72 -11.53
C LYS A 124 -7.42 6.60 -10.26
N TRP A 125 -6.24 5.99 -10.38
CA TRP A 125 -5.44 5.61 -9.22
C TRP A 125 -4.32 6.58 -8.90
N LYS A 126 -3.80 7.34 -9.87
CA LYS A 126 -2.77 8.35 -9.59
C LYS A 126 -3.25 9.39 -8.58
N GLY A 127 -2.60 9.45 -7.43
CA GLY A 127 -2.94 10.27 -6.25
C GLY A 127 -4.02 9.67 -5.35
N LYS A 128 -4.50 8.44 -5.61
CA LYS A 128 -5.59 7.81 -4.84
C LYS A 128 -5.06 6.71 -3.94
N LEU A 129 -5.34 6.85 -2.65
CA LEU A 129 -4.99 5.88 -1.62
C LEU A 129 -6.18 4.98 -1.28
N SER A 130 -5.94 3.68 -1.24
CA SER A 130 -6.91 2.67 -0.77
C SER A 130 -6.87 2.61 0.75
N GLN A 131 -7.99 2.94 1.40
CA GLN A 131 -8.09 3.03 2.86
C GLN A 131 -8.99 1.95 3.47
N ASN A 132 -9.58 1.10 2.64
CA ASN A 132 -10.44 -0.01 3.05
C ASN A 132 -10.36 -1.17 2.06
N GLU A 133 -11.01 -2.28 2.41
CA GLU A 133 -10.97 -3.51 1.64
C GLU A 133 -11.62 -3.37 0.26
N ASP A 134 -12.75 -2.66 0.15
CA ASP A 134 -13.46 -2.49 -1.12
C ASP A 134 -12.64 -1.68 -2.13
N GLU A 135 -12.00 -0.60 -1.67
CA GLU A 135 -11.07 0.18 -2.47
C GLU A 135 -9.87 -0.65 -2.88
N PHE A 136 -9.26 -1.39 -1.96
CA PHE A 136 -8.12 -2.24 -2.23
C PHE A 136 -8.46 -3.37 -3.22
N ARG A 137 -9.63 -4.00 -3.09
CA ARG A 137 -10.17 -4.97 -4.04
C ARG A 137 -10.37 -4.35 -5.42
N SER A 138 -10.86 -3.12 -5.49
CA SER A 138 -10.98 -2.39 -6.75
C SER A 138 -9.60 -2.13 -7.38
N LEU A 139 -8.59 -1.77 -6.58
CA LEU A 139 -7.22 -1.56 -7.05
C LEU A 139 -6.67 -2.86 -7.66
N VAL A 140 -6.75 -3.98 -6.93
CA VAL A 140 -6.28 -5.29 -7.40
C VAL A 140 -6.96 -5.69 -8.72
N SER A 141 -8.27 -5.45 -8.84
CA SER A 141 -9.04 -5.75 -10.05
C SER A 141 -8.58 -4.92 -11.24
N ASP A 142 -8.33 -3.62 -11.02
CA ASP A 142 -7.83 -2.72 -12.04
C ASP A 142 -6.38 -3.04 -12.43
N LEU A 143 -5.50 -3.38 -11.48
CA LEU A 143 -4.14 -3.86 -11.79
C LEU A 143 -4.19 -5.14 -12.64
N CYS A 144 -5.09 -6.07 -12.36
CA CYS A 144 -5.30 -7.24 -13.21
C CYS A 144 -5.73 -6.87 -14.64
N LEU A 145 -6.63 -5.90 -14.79
CA LEU A 145 -7.07 -5.43 -16.11
C LEU A 145 -5.91 -4.74 -16.87
N LEU A 146 -5.11 -3.94 -16.15
CA LEU A 146 -4.02 -3.17 -16.70
C LEU A 146 -2.86 -4.05 -17.15
N PHE A 147 -2.47 -5.05 -16.36
CA PHE A 147 -1.26 -5.85 -16.64
C PHE A 147 -1.59 -7.22 -17.24
N ARG A 148 -2.55 -7.96 -16.67
CA ARG A 148 -2.83 -9.33 -17.11
C ARG A 148 -3.67 -9.36 -18.36
N ASP A 149 -4.80 -8.65 -18.35
CA ASP A 149 -5.75 -8.71 -19.45
C ASP A 149 -5.23 -7.96 -20.69
N SER A 150 -4.41 -6.91 -20.52
CA SER A 150 -3.76 -6.21 -21.63
C SER A 150 -2.68 -7.04 -22.35
N CYS A 151 -2.17 -8.10 -21.70
CA CYS A 151 -1.18 -9.01 -22.25
C CYS A 151 -1.80 -10.25 -22.91
N LYS A 152 -3.13 -10.44 -22.86
CA LYS A 152 -3.78 -11.61 -23.45
C LYS A 152 -3.82 -11.55 -24.98
N LYS A 153 -3.70 -12.71 -25.62
CA LYS A 153 -3.96 -12.95 -27.05
C LYS A 153 -5.36 -13.57 -27.22
N ASN A 154 -5.86 -13.57 -28.46
CA ASN A 154 -7.18 -14.10 -28.83
C ASN A 154 -7.41 -15.59 -28.47
N ASN A 155 -6.35 -16.34 -28.14
CA ASN A 155 -6.40 -17.77 -27.78
C ASN A 155 -6.11 -18.03 -26.29
N ASN A 156 -6.36 -17.07 -25.40
CA ASN A 156 -6.07 -17.15 -23.96
C ASN A 156 -4.59 -17.37 -23.57
N THR A 157 -3.65 -17.20 -24.51
CA THR A 157 -2.21 -17.16 -24.19
C THR A 157 -1.76 -15.73 -23.89
N TYR A 158 -0.64 -15.58 -23.19
CA TYR A 158 -0.08 -14.26 -22.86
C TYR A 158 1.05 -13.86 -23.83
N LYS A 159 1.23 -12.56 -24.06
CA LYS A 159 2.32 -11.97 -24.85
C LYS A 159 3.65 -11.88 -24.09
N ILE A 160 3.62 -12.04 -22.76
CA ILE A 160 4.78 -12.02 -21.88
C ILE A 160 5.40 -13.41 -21.75
N ASN A 161 6.69 -13.46 -21.41
CA ASN A 161 7.42 -14.71 -21.24
C ASN A 161 7.07 -15.45 -19.93
N GLU A 162 7.50 -16.70 -19.81
CA GLU A 162 7.22 -17.52 -18.62
C GLU A 162 7.86 -16.98 -17.33
N LYS A 163 9.04 -16.35 -17.42
CA LYS A 163 9.67 -15.70 -16.26
C LYS A 163 8.77 -14.63 -15.65
N CYS A 164 8.21 -13.76 -16.48
CA CYS A 164 7.25 -12.72 -16.07
C CYS A 164 5.94 -13.33 -15.52
N LEU A 165 5.45 -14.44 -16.09
CA LEU A 165 4.29 -15.16 -15.54
C LEU A 165 4.54 -15.73 -14.14
N SER A 166 5.80 -16.07 -13.84
CA SER A 166 6.21 -16.56 -12.52
C SER A 166 6.52 -15.46 -11.51
N HIS A 167 6.54 -14.19 -11.94
CA HIS A 167 6.84 -13.04 -11.09
C HIS A 167 5.82 -12.90 -9.95
N GLU A 168 6.29 -12.43 -8.80
CA GLU A 168 5.50 -12.33 -7.58
C GLU A 168 4.29 -11.39 -7.74
N PHE A 169 4.50 -10.19 -8.27
CA PHE A 169 3.43 -9.24 -8.61
C PHE A 169 2.31 -9.88 -9.44
N TRP A 170 2.68 -10.57 -10.53
CA TRP A 170 1.74 -11.21 -11.44
C TRP A 170 0.88 -12.27 -10.72
N LYS A 171 1.51 -13.08 -9.87
CA LYS A 171 0.84 -14.10 -9.04
C LYS A 171 -0.09 -13.47 -8.02
N ILE A 172 0.38 -12.46 -7.27
CA ILE A 172 -0.39 -11.81 -6.20
C ILE A 172 -1.69 -11.23 -6.75
N ILE A 173 -1.61 -10.36 -7.76
CA ILE A 173 -2.82 -9.71 -8.29
C ILE A 173 -3.79 -10.73 -8.89
N GLY A 174 -3.28 -11.78 -9.55
CA GLY A 174 -4.10 -12.84 -10.14
C GLY A 174 -4.82 -13.69 -9.09
N ASN A 175 -4.11 -14.11 -8.04
CA ASN A 175 -4.67 -14.91 -6.95
C ASN A 175 -5.71 -14.12 -6.16
N LEU A 176 -5.40 -12.87 -5.81
CA LEU A 176 -6.32 -12.00 -5.09
C LEU A 176 -7.57 -11.70 -5.91
N ARG A 177 -7.43 -11.37 -7.20
CA ARG A 177 -8.58 -11.21 -8.10
C ARG A 177 -9.45 -12.45 -8.06
N ASN A 178 -8.89 -13.63 -8.32
CA ASN A 178 -9.68 -14.87 -8.38
C ASN A 178 -10.40 -15.15 -7.06
N TYR A 179 -9.74 -14.94 -5.93
CA TYR A 179 -10.36 -15.05 -4.60
C TYR A 179 -11.55 -14.10 -4.43
N TYR A 180 -11.40 -12.84 -4.85
CA TYR A 180 -12.48 -11.86 -4.83
C TYR A 180 -13.64 -12.20 -5.78
N TYR A 181 -13.44 -13.03 -6.82
CA TYR A 181 -14.51 -13.53 -7.69
C TYR A 181 -15.07 -14.88 -7.21
N SER A 182 -14.30 -15.70 -6.49
CA SER A 182 -14.72 -17.04 -6.03
C SER A 182 -15.62 -17.00 -4.79
N HIS A 183 -15.77 -15.84 -4.15
CA HIS A 183 -16.77 -15.60 -3.11
C HIS A 183 -18.20 -15.44 -3.65
N ASP A 184 -18.42 -15.75 -4.93
CA ASP A 184 -19.75 -16.01 -5.48
C ASP A 184 -19.99 -17.53 -5.46
N PRO A 185 -20.54 -18.09 -4.35
CA PRO A 185 -20.67 -19.54 -4.14
C PRO A 185 -21.59 -20.22 -5.15
N GLU A 186 -22.36 -19.46 -5.94
CA GLU A 186 -23.17 -20.00 -7.04
C GLU A 186 -22.34 -20.35 -8.29
N GLN A 187 -21.11 -19.83 -8.42
CA GLN A 187 -20.31 -19.93 -9.65
C GLN A 187 -19.16 -20.95 -9.59
N TRP A 188 -18.74 -21.40 -8.40
CA TRP A 188 -17.53 -22.21 -8.23
C TRP A 188 -17.76 -23.41 -7.30
N GLY A 189 -17.21 -24.56 -7.64
CA GLY A 189 -17.23 -25.75 -6.76
C GLY A 189 -16.33 -25.58 -5.53
N GLU A 190 -16.63 -26.31 -4.45
CA GLU A 190 -15.94 -26.21 -3.14
C GLU A 190 -14.42 -26.35 -3.24
N ASP A 191 -13.92 -27.26 -4.09
CA ASP A 191 -12.48 -27.48 -4.30
C ASP A 191 -11.78 -26.26 -4.90
N ALA A 192 -12.42 -25.58 -5.85
CA ALA A 192 -11.86 -24.38 -6.48
C ALA A 192 -11.85 -23.19 -5.49
N VAL A 193 -12.91 -23.04 -4.69
CA VAL A 193 -12.96 -22.03 -3.62
C VAL A 193 -11.83 -22.22 -2.63
N LYS A 194 -11.57 -23.47 -2.22
CA LYS A 194 -10.47 -23.81 -1.31
C LYS A 194 -9.10 -23.48 -1.92
N GLU A 195 -8.85 -23.89 -3.16
CA GLU A 195 -7.59 -23.62 -3.86
C GLU A 195 -7.30 -22.11 -3.97
N PHE A 196 -8.28 -21.31 -4.40
CA PHE A 196 -8.09 -19.87 -4.52
C PHE A 196 -7.95 -19.18 -3.18
N SER A 197 -8.64 -19.66 -2.14
CA SER A 197 -8.48 -19.16 -0.77
C SER A 197 -7.07 -19.38 -0.23
N GLU A 198 -6.48 -20.56 -0.43
CA GLU A 198 -5.09 -20.85 -0.03
C GLU A 198 -4.08 -19.96 -0.78
N LYS A 199 -4.27 -19.79 -2.09
CA LYS A 199 -3.41 -18.94 -2.92
C LYS A 199 -3.52 -17.46 -2.59
N ALA A 200 -4.71 -16.97 -2.27
CA ALA A 200 -4.93 -15.59 -1.85
C ALA A 200 -4.38 -15.33 -0.45
N LYS A 201 -4.48 -16.31 0.46
CA LYS A 201 -3.89 -16.21 1.80
C LYS A 201 -2.40 -15.87 1.76
N LEU A 202 -1.63 -16.52 0.89
CA LEU A 202 -0.20 -16.20 0.69
C LEU A 202 0.01 -14.74 0.23
N GLY A 203 -0.84 -14.25 -0.67
CA GLY A 203 -0.81 -12.84 -1.10
C GLY A 203 -1.17 -11.87 0.03
N TYR A 204 -2.18 -12.18 0.82
CA TYR A 204 -2.58 -11.38 1.99
C TYR A 204 -1.52 -11.37 3.08
N GLU A 205 -0.87 -12.51 3.35
CA GLU A 205 0.21 -12.62 4.32
C GLU A 205 1.40 -11.74 3.93
N TYR A 206 1.76 -11.72 2.64
CA TYR A 206 2.80 -10.83 2.12
C TYR A 206 2.43 -9.34 2.31
N LEU A 207 1.20 -8.98 1.93
CA LEU A 207 0.76 -7.58 1.90
C LEU A 207 0.50 -7.02 3.30
N PHE A 208 -0.16 -7.77 4.17
CA PHE A 208 -0.70 -7.28 5.43
C PHE A 208 -0.04 -7.89 6.67
N SER A 209 1.01 -8.71 6.52
CA SER A 209 1.84 -9.30 7.58
C SER A 209 1.12 -10.18 8.61
N SER A 210 -0.22 -10.18 8.67
CA SER A 210 -1.05 -11.07 9.48
C SER A 210 -2.46 -11.20 8.89
N PRO A 211 -2.94 -12.39 8.49
CA PRO A 211 -4.24 -12.53 7.81
C PRO A 211 -5.45 -12.46 8.75
N THR A 212 -5.24 -12.47 10.08
CA THR A 212 -6.31 -12.67 11.08
C THR A 212 -6.72 -11.41 11.84
N VAL A 213 -6.03 -10.28 11.62
CA VAL A 213 -6.29 -9.02 12.32
C VAL A 213 -7.09 -8.08 11.40
N LYS A 214 -8.12 -7.44 11.95
CA LYS A 214 -8.86 -6.37 11.26
C LYS A 214 -7.87 -5.33 10.74
N LYS A 215 -8.02 -4.92 9.49
CA LYS A 215 -7.08 -4.04 8.80
C LYS A 215 -7.44 -2.58 9.00
N SER A 216 -6.45 -1.81 9.43
CA SER A 216 -6.52 -0.36 9.55
C SER A 216 -6.44 0.29 8.17
N PRO A 217 -6.86 1.56 8.02
CA PRO A 217 -6.62 2.32 6.80
C PRO A 217 -5.15 2.36 6.38
N ILE A 218 -4.23 2.48 7.35
CA ILE A 218 -2.78 2.49 7.10
C ILE A 218 -2.31 1.13 6.55
N ASP A 219 -2.89 0.02 7.01
CA ASP A 219 -2.55 -1.30 6.48
C ASP A 219 -2.87 -1.42 4.99
N PHE A 220 -4.02 -0.88 4.54
CA PHE A 220 -4.40 -0.85 3.13
C PHE A 220 -3.50 0.06 2.29
N ILE A 221 -3.15 1.24 2.83
CA ILE A 221 -2.21 2.16 2.20
C ILE A 221 -0.84 1.47 2.01
N ASN A 222 -0.32 0.84 3.07
CA ASN A 222 0.96 0.14 3.03
C ASN A 222 0.93 -1.06 2.07
N ALA A 223 -0.17 -1.82 2.04
CA ALA A 223 -0.36 -2.91 1.09
C ALA A 223 -0.39 -2.41 -0.36
N GLN A 224 -1.02 -1.26 -0.64
CA GLN A 224 -0.98 -0.62 -1.95
C GLN A 224 0.45 -0.28 -2.35
N PHE A 225 1.24 0.35 -1.47
CA PHE A 225 2.64 0.65 -1.77
C PHE A 225 3.48 -0.59 -2.04
N LYS A 226 3.34 -1.65 -1.22
CA LYS A 226 4.01 -2.94 -1.48
C LYS A 226 3.67 -3.50 -2.87
N LEU A 227 2.41 -3.39 -3.30
CA LEU A 227 2.00 -3.80 -4.65
C LEU A 227 2.64 -2.94 -5.74
N LEU A 228 2.69 -1.62 -5.56
CA LEU A 228 3.27 -0.69 -6.53
C LEU A 228 4.79 -0.91 -6.69
N VAL A 229 5.51 -1.13 -5.59
CA VAL A 229 6.94 -1.51 -5.63
C VAL A 229 7.13 -2.81 -6.42
N LYS A 230 6.34 -3.84 -6.12
CA LYS A 230 6.40 -5.11 -6.86
C LYS A 230 5.98 -4.98 -8.32
N CYS A 231 5.13 -4.02 -8.65
CA CYS A 231 4.77 -3.69 -10.01
C CYS A 231 5.98 -3.13 -10.78
N ILE A 232 6.76 -2.26 -10.15
CA ILE A 232 7.99 -1.72 -10.74
C ILE A 232 9.01 -2.83 -10.98
N ASP A 233 9.28 -3.68 -9.98
CA ASP A 233 10.16 -4.85 -10.13
C ASP A 233 9.73 -5.73 -11.32
N PHE A 234 8.42 -5.94 -11.48
CA PHE A 234 7.86 -6.70 -12.58
C PHE A 234 8.14 -6.04 -13.94
N LEU A 235 7.95 -4.72 -14.05
CA LEU A 235 8.17 -3.99 -15.29
C LEU A 235 9.65 -3.97 -15.67
N ASP A 236 10.56 -3.92 -14.70
CA ASP A 236 11.99 -4.06 -14.95
C ASP A 236 12.36 -5.45 -15.48
N ALA A 237 11.76 -6.51 -14.92
CA ALA A 237 11.90 -7.86 -15.45
C ALA A 237 11.39 -7.97 -16.90
N VAL A 238 10.22 -7.40 -17.18
CA VAL A 238 9.66 -7.36 -18.55
C VAL A 238 10.59 -6.60 -19.49
N SER A 239 11.09 -5.43 -19.09
CA SER A 239 11.98 -4.62 -19.95
C SER A 239 13.32 -5.30 -20.23
N THR A 240 13.79 -6.20 -19.37
CA THR A 240 15.05 -6.93 -19.58
C THR A 240 14.88 -8.11 -20.53
N ASP A 241 13.68 -8.68 -20.58
CA ASP A 241 13.34 -9.83 -21.42
C ASP A 241 12.72 -9.44 -22.79
N VAL A 242 12.54 -8.14 -23.05
CA VAL A 242 12.01 -7.56 -24.30
C VAL A 242 13.16 -7.08 -25.19
#